data_AF-A0A351WDX2-F1
#
_entry.id   AF-A0A351WDX2-F1
#
_cell.length_a   1.000
_cell.length_b   1.000
_cell.length_c   1.000
_cell.angle_alpha   90.00
_cell.angle_beta   90.00
_cell.angle_gamma   90.00
#
_symmetry.space_group_name_H-M   'P 1'
#
loop_
_entity.id
_entity.type
_entity.pdbx_description
1 polymer ?
#
loop_
_entity_poly.entity_id
_entity_poly.type
_entity_poly.pdbx_seq_one_letter_code
_entity_poly.pdbx_strand_id
1 'polypeptide(L)'
;MGTRQNRDRLKKIENHVKSLQELLVRAYSQFLFVRPMLANHTLLKRIAIEQKTAGFERLRDILYLNLILELVKICDDKDDRTPSIRTIMQALRDPVMLQVLEDKYARQMLPQTCKAGDLIWKVYGRDAEEAGKCKFAVLRERLFKTADEIVSSAALQGYARIRDKLIAHNELRKSGLGYEFFNIRALKLKFGQERILIEKVKAVVDDLNSIVRNACFAWDSLFEMEIRDVCKFWEISEIE
;
A
#
# COMPACT_ATOMS: atom_id res chain seq x y z
N MET A 1 -21.89 -25.84 9.90
CA MET A 1 -21.44 -24.59 10.56
C MET A 1 -20.24 -23.93 9.86
N GLY A 2 -19.25 -24.67 9.32
CA GLY A 2 -18.05 -24.09 8.69
C GLY A 2 -18.24 -23.23 7.42
N THR A 3 -19.25 -23.49 6.59
CA THR A 3 -19.50 -22.74 5.34
C THR A 3 -19.96 -21.30 5.55
N ARG A 4 -20.74 -21.03 6.60
CA ARG A 4 -21.18 -19.66 6.94
C ARG A 4 -20.02 -18.84 7.49
N GLN A 5 -19.24 -19.43 8.40
CA GLN A 5 -18.05 -18.80 8.98
C GLN A 5 -17.00 -18.46 7.92
N ASN A 6 -16.73 -19.35 6.97
CA ASN A 6 -15.78 -19.07 5.88
C ASN A 6 -16.29 -17.97 4.93
N ARG A 7 -17.60 -17.88 4.70
CA ARG A 7 -18.20 -16.79 3.90
C ARG A 7 -18.03 -15.43 4.57
N ASP A 8 -18.26 -15.35 5.89
CA ASP A 8 -18.09 -14.10 6.63
C ASP A 8 -16.62 -13.67 6.69
N ARG A 9 -15.70 -14.62 6.86
CA ARG A 9 -14.25 -14.39 6.80
C ARG A 9 -13.81 -13.89 5.43
N LEU A 10 -14.28 -14.52 4.35
CA LEU A 10 -13.98 -14.08 2.98
C LEU A 10 -14.46 -12.65 2.75
N LYS A 11 -15.69 -12.33 3.15
CA LYS A 11 -16.25 -10.98 3.04
C LYS A 11 -15.44 -9.95 3.85
N LYS A 12 -14.95 -10.32 5.04
CA LYS A 12 -14.04 -9.47 5.82
C LYS A 12 -12.76 -9.17 5.04
N ILE A 13 -12.12 -10.19 4.46
CA ILE A 13 -10.89 -10.01 3.66
C ILE A 13 -11.15 -9.16 2.42
N GLU A 14 -12.24 -9.40 1.69
CA GLU A 14 -12.63 -8.58 0.53
C GLU A 14 -12.79 -7.10 0.89
N ASN A 15 -13.46 -6.82 2.01
CA ASN A 15 -13.63 -5.46 2.52
C ASN A 15 -12.28 -4.86 2.94
N HIS A 16 -11.42 -5.63 3.61
CA HIS A 16 -10.09 -5.17 3.99
C HIS A 16 -9.24 -4.82 2.77
N VAL A 17 -9.25 -5.65 1.71
CA VAL A 17 -8.52 -5.38 0.46
C VAL A 17 -9.06 -4.12 -0.21
N LYS A 18 -10.38 -3.95 -0.28
CA LYS A 18 -10.99 -2.73 -0.83
C LYS A 18 -10.56 -1.48 -0.05
N SER A 19 -10.65 -1.51 1.28
CA SER A 19 -10.27 -0.38 2.11
C SER A 19 -8.75 -0.12 2.07
N LEU A 20 -7.93 -1.16 1.97
CA LEU A 20 -6.48 -1.01 1.80
C LEU A 20 -6.15 -0.26 0.50
N GLN A 21 -6.83 -0.57 -0.60
CA GLN A 21 -6.70 0.16 -1.86
C GLN A 21 -7.10 1.64 -1.71
N GLU A 22 -8.22 1.93 -1.05
CA GLU A 22 -8.67 3.31 -0.80
C GLU A 22 -7.66 4.09 0.05
N LEU A 23 -7.08 3.46 1.08
CA LEU A 23 -6.03 4.05 1.90
C LEU A 23 -4.76 4.30 1.09
N LEU A 24 -4.36 3.35 0.24
CA LEU A 24 -3.20 3.53 -0.65
C LEU A 24 -3.41 4.70 -1.61
N VAL A 25 -4.59 4.85 -2.21
CA VAL A 25 -4.92 6.01 -3.06
C VAL A 25 -4.68 7.31 -2.31
N ARG A 26 -5.17 7.43 -1.07
CA ARG A 26 -4.96 8.64 -0.24
C ARG A 26 -3.49 8.88 0.09
N ALA A 27 -2.76 7.83 0.48
CA ALA A 27 -1.33 7.92 0.76
C ALA A 27 -0.54 8.33 -0.48
N TYR A 28 -0.96 7.87 -1.65
CA TYR A 28 -0.36 8.24 -2.93
C TYR A 28 -0.60 9.71 -3.27
N SER A 29 -1.84 10.21 -3.19
CA SER A 29 -2.15 11.63 -3.40
C SER A 29 -1.34 12.52 -2.45
N GLN A 30 -1.23 12.12 -1.18
CA GLN A 30 -0.41 12.84 -0.20
C GLN A 30 1.09 12.80 -0.55
N PHE A 31 1.61 11.65 -1.00
CA PHE A 31 2.98 11.53 -1.45
C PHE A 31 3.26 12.48 -2.62
N LEU A 32 2.41 12.49 -3.64
CA LEU A 32 2.56 13.39 -4.79
C LEU A 32 2.51 14.85 -4.35
N PHE A 33 1.61 15.22 -3.44
CA PHE A 33 1.49 16.59 -2.96
C PHE A 33 2.74 17.07 -2.20
N VAL A 34 3.34 16.20 -1.38
CA VAL A 34 4.53 16.51 -0.58
C VAL A 34 5.82 16.49 -1.41
N ARG A 35 5.86 15.70 -2.48
CA ARG A 35 7.09 15.44 -3.24
C ARG A 35 7.76 16.71 -3.78
N PRO A 36 7.04 17.70 -4.38
CA PRO A 36 7.66 18.94 -4.82
C PRO A 36 8.34 19.71 -3.69
N MET A 37 7.80 19.64 -2.47
CA MET A 37 8.39 20.30 -1.29
C MET A 37 9.72 19.67 -0.84
N LEU A 38 10.02 18.46 -1.31
CA LEU A 38 11.24 17.72 -0.98
C LEU A 38 12.32 17.87 -2.06
N ALA A 39 11.92 17.99 -3.33
CA ALA A 39 12.84 17.81 -4.46
C ALA A 39 12.72 18.84 -5.59
N ASN A 40 11.61 19.57 -5.73
CA ASN A 40 11.42 20.46 -6.88
C ASN A 40 12.19 21.78 -6.71
N HIS A 41 13.27 21.95 -7.48
CA HIS A 41 14.14 23.11 -7.36
C HIS A 41 13.45 24.44 -7.70
N THR A 42 12.51 24.44 -8.64
CA THR A 42 11.78 25.65 -9.05
C THR A 42 10.90 26.16 -7.93
N LEU A 43 10.10 25.27 -7.32
CA LEU A 43 9.28 25.57 -6.15
C LEU A 43 10.13 26.08 -4.99
N LEU A 44 11.20 25.37 -4.65
CA LEU A 44 12.05 25.73 -3.51
C LEU A 44 12.70 27.10 -3.69
N LYS A 45 13.18 27.42 -4.91
CA LYS A 45 13.72 28.76 -5.23
C LYS A 45 12.65 29.84 -5.09
N ARG A 46 11.44 29.61 -5.62
CA ARG A 46 10.34 30.57 -5.51
C ARG A 46 9.98 30.86 -4.05
N ILE A 47 9.80 29.83 -3.23
CA ILE A 47 9.48 29.96 -1.81
C ILE A 47 10.56 30.75 -1.05
N ALA A 48 11.84 30.55 -1.39
CA ALA A 48 12.93 31.31 -0.80
C ALA A 48 12.88 32.80 -1.18
N ILE A 49 12.64 33.12 -2.46
CA ILE A 49 12.50 34.51 -2.94
C ILE A 49 11.30 35.21 -2.27
N GLU A 50 10.18 34.50 -2.12
CA GLU A 50 8.97 35.00 -1.47
C GLU A 50 9.09 35.10 0.06
N GLN A 51 10.24 34.73 0.64
CA GLN A 51 10.49 34.76 2.08
C GLN A 51 9.51 33.90 2.91
N LYS A 52 9.02 32.81 2.32
CA LYS A 52 8.04 31.89 2.94
C LYS A 52 8.67 30.63 3.54
N THR A 53 10.00 30.54 3.58
CA THR A 53 10.76 29.33 3.92
C THR A 53 10.33 28.70 5.24
N ALA A 54 10.27 29.47 6.33
CA ALA A 54 9.98 28.93 7.67
C ALA A 54 8.60 28.27 7.76
N GLY A 55 7.57 28.90 7.17
CA GLY A 55 6.21 28.33 7.12
C GLY A 55 6.14 27.10 6.21
N PHE A 56 6.81 27.17 5.05
CA PHE A 56 6.86 26.07 4.10
C PHE A 56 7.54 24.81 4.68
N GLU A 57 8.66 24.98 5.37
CA GLU A 57 9.36 23.87 6.04
C GLU A 57 8.49 23.22 7.11
N ARG A 58 7.78 24.01 7.91
CA ARG A 58 6.87 23.47 8.93
C ARG A 58 5.73 22.67 8.31
N LEU A 59 5.14 23.15 7.22
CA LEU A 59 4.10 22.43 6.49
C LEU A 59 4.64 21.13 5.89
N ARG A 60 5.81 21.19 5.24
CA ARG A 60 6.49 20.03 4.67
C ARG A 60 6.69 18.95 5.72
N ASP A 61 7.21 19.32 6.88
CA ASP A 61 7.53 18.36 7.94
C ASP A 61 6.26 17.69 8.50
N ILE A 62 5.18 18.46 8.73
CA ILE A 62 3.89 17.91 9.16
C ILE A 62 3.33 16.93 8.13
N LEU A 63 3.29 17.34 6.86
CA LEU A 63 2.72 16.51 5.80
C LEU A 63 3.56 15.26 5.55
N TYR A 64 4.88 15.34 5.65
CA TYR A 64 5.78 14.20 5.50
C TYR A 64 5.64 13.21 6.66
N LEU A 65 5.57 13.69 7.91
CA LEU A 65 5.32 12.83 9.06
C LEU A 65 3.95 12.15 8.97
N ASN A 66 2.93 12.86 8.48
CA ASN A 66 1.62 12.26 8.25
C ASN A 66 1.68 11.17 7.16
N LEU A 67 2.45 11.36 6.09
CA LEU A 67 2.65 10.33 5.06
C LEU A 67 3.30 9.08 5.66
N ILE A 68 4.35 9.26 6.47
CA ILE A 68 5.02 8.18 7.19
C ILE A 68 4.02 7.38 8.04
N LEU A 69 3.13 8.06 8.78
CA LEU A 69 2.10 7.40 9.58
C LEU A 69 1.18 6.52 8.73
N GLU A 70 0.67 7.07 7.62
CA GLU A 70 -0.23 6.33 6.74
C GLU A 70 0.46 5.11 6.12
N LEU A 71 1.71 5.25 5.68
CA LEU A 71 2.49 4.11 5.15
C LEU A 71 2.69 3.02 6.20
N VAL A 72 2.97 3.38 7.45
CA VAL A 72 3.09 2.39 8.54
C VAL A 72 1.77 1.69 8.81
N LYS A 73 0.64 2.41 8.82
CA LYS A 73 -0.69 1.81 9.04
C LYS A 73 -1.05 0.83 7.93
N ILE A 74 -0.88 1.26 6.67
CA ILE A 74 -1.17 0.45 5.48
C ILE A 74 -0.33 -0.83 5.46
N CYS A 75 0.95 -0.75 5.85
CA CYS A 75 1.84 -1.90 5.78
C CYS A 75 1.76 -2.82 7.01
N ASP A 76 1.81 -2.24 8.22
CA ASP A 76 2.25 -2.97 9.42
C ASP A 76 1.35 -2.83 10.64
N ASP A 77 0.15 -2.27 10.50
CA ASP A 77 -0.78 -2.21 11.63
C ASP A 77 -1.16 -3.63 12.10
N LYS A 78 -1.26 -3.78 13.42
CA LYS A 78 -1.47 -5.06 14.12
C LYS A 78 -2.90 -5.23 14.61
N ASP A 79 -3.71 -4.17 14.58
CA ASP A 79 -5.10 -4.24 15.00
C ASP A 79 -5.90 -5.04 13.95
N ASP A 80 -6.64 -6.06 14.38
CA ASP A 80 -7.36 -7.00 13.53
C ASP A 80 -8.59 -6.38 12.82
N ARG A 81 -8.96 -5.16 13.21
CA ARG A 81 -10.00 -4.32 12.61
C ARG A 81 -9.44 -3.37 11.56
N THR A 82 -8.12 -3.25 11.47
CA THR A 82 -7.48 -2.36 10.49
C THR A 82 -7.17 -3.11 9.18
N PRO A 83 -7.44 -2.49 8.02
CA PRO A 83 -7.05 -3.03 6.73
C PRO A 83 -5.57 -2.71 6.47
N SER A 84 -4.67 -3.58 6.96
CA SER A 84 -3.23 -3.52 6.69
C SER A 84 -2.77 -4.74 5.89
N ILE A 85 -1.63 -4.62 5.20
CA ILE A 85 -0.97 -5.75 4.52
C ILE A 85 -0.72 -6.87 5.54
N ARG A 86 -0.13 -6.56 6.71
CA ARG A 86 0.10 -7.54 7.77
C ARG A 86 -1.16 -8.33 8.13
N THR A 87 -2.27 -7.65 8.41
CA THR A 87 -3.53 -8.30 8.83
C THR A 87 -4.11 -9.18 7.73
N ILE A 88 -4.09 -8.72 6.48
CA ILE A 88 -4.57 -9.51 5.33
C ILE A 88 -3.68 -10.73 5.11
N MET A 89 -2.35 -10.56 5.13
CA MET A 89 -1.41 -11.67 4.95
C MET A 89 -1.54 -12.72 6.05
N GLN A 90 -1.78 -12.31 7.30
CA GLN A 90 -2.09 -13.24 8.38
C GLN A 90 -3.36 -14.05 8.11
N ALA A 91 -4.42 -13.43 7.59
CA ALA A 91 -5.64 -14.13 7.21
C ALA A 91 -5.42 -15.10 6.03
N LEU A 92 -4.56 -14.75 5.09
CA LEU A 92 -4.19 -15.58 3.94
C LEU A 92 -3.22 -16.71 4.26
N ARG A 93 -2.69 -16.81 5.49
CA ARG A 93 -1.89 -17.98 5.91
C ARG A 93 -2.75 -19.20 6.24
N ASP A 94 -4.07 -19.04 6.37
CA ASP A 94 -4.99 -20.16 6.57
C ASP A 94 -5.15 -20.97 5.25
N PRO A 95 -4.73 -22.25 5.22
CA PRO A 95 -4.83 -23.08 4.01
C PRO A 95 -6.26 -23.23 3.50
N VAL A 96 -7.25 -23.24 4.40
CA VAL A 96 -8.67 -23.36 4.02
C VAL A 96 -9.12 -22.11 3.29
N MET A 97 -8.71 -20.92 3.75
CA MET A 97 -9.03 -19.67 3.08
C MET A 97 -8.34 -19.55 1.72
N LEU A 98 -7.09 -20.02 1.61
CA LEU A 98 -6.38 -20.07 0.33
C LEU A 98 -7.09 -20.96 -0.68
N GLN A 99 -7.54 -22.16 -0.27
CA GLN A 99 -8.27 -23.05 -1.17
C GLN A 99 -9.58 -22.39 -1.65
N VAL A 100 -10.32 -21.75 -0.74
CA VAL A 100 -11.56 -21.04 -1.09
C VAL A 100 -11.30 -19.94 -2.12
N LEU A 101 -10.20 -19.20 -1.98
CA LEU A 101 -9.82 -18.13 -2.91
C LEU A 101 -9.33 -18.68 -4.25
N GLU A 102 -8.55 -19.74 -4.24
CA GLU A 102 -8.08 -20.42 -5.46
C GLU A 102 -9.26 -20.95 -6.27
N ASP A 103 -10.19 -21.66 -5.63
CA ASP A 103 -11.40 -22.18 -6.26
C ASP A 103 -12.29 -21.05 -6.79
N LYS A 104 -12.36 -19.91 -6.07
CA LYS A 104 -13.10 -18.72 -6.52
C LYS A 104 -12.44 -18.12 -7.76
N TYR A 105 -11.12 -17.92 -7.74
CA TYR A 105 -10.36 -17.31 -8.81
C TYR A 105 -10.38 -18.17 -10.08
N ALA A 106 -10.11 -19.48 -9.96
CA ALA A 106 -10.14 -20.41 -11.07
C ALA A 106 -11.52 -20.44 -11.75
N ARG A 107 -12.61 -20.39 -10.96
CA ARG A 107 -13.97 -20.31 -11.51
C ARG A 107 -14.25 -19.02 -12.28
N GLN A 108 -13.67 -17.90 -11.88
CA GLN A 108 -13.89 -16.62 -12.54
C GLN A 108 -13.09 -16.47 -13.85
N MET A 109 -12.06 -17.29 -14.04
CA MET A 109 -11.27 -17.35 -15.27
C MET A 109 -11.93 -18.17 -16.39
N LEU A 110 -13.02 -18.87 -16.08
CA LEU A 110 -13.76 -19.66 -17.06
C LEU A 110 -14.50 -18.72 -18.03
N PRO A 111 -14.57 -19.05 -19.34
CA PRO A 111 -15.37 -18.27 -20.28
C PRO A 111 -16.82 -18.16 -19.78
N GLN A 112 -17.43 -16.96 -19.86
CA GLN A 112 -18.80 -16.74 -19.39
C GLN A 112 -19.85 -17.61 -20.10
N THR A 113 -19.51 -18.15 -21.27
CA THR A 113 -20.33 -19.07 -22.07
C THR A 113 -20.27 -20.52 -21.58
N CYS A 114 -19.35 -20.86 -20.67
CA CYS A 114 -19.20 -22.20 -20.14
C CYS A 114 -20.20 -22.45 -19.00
N LYS A 115 -21.27 -23.22 -19.26
CA LYS A 115 -22.07 -23.83 -18.19
C LYS A 115 -21.56 -25.22 -17.88
N ALA A 116 -21.54 -25.57 -16.59
CA ALA A 116 -21.15 -26.90 -16.14
C ALA A 116 -22.05 -27.96 -16.80
N GLY A 117 -21.45 -28.84 -17.60
CA GLY A 117 -22.16 -29.91 -18.31
C GLY A 117 -22.20 -29.76 -19.84
N ASP A 118 -21.97 -28.56 -20.37
CA ASP A 118 -21.98 -28.31 -21.82
C ASP A 118 -20.69 -28.82 -22.49
N LEU A 119 -20.75 -29.09 -23.81
CA LEU A 119 -19.61 -29.63 -24.56
C LEU A 119 -18.37 -28.71 -24.45
N ILE A 120 -18.59 -27.39 -24.41
CA ILE A 120 -17.54 -26.38 -24.21
C ILE A 120 -16.84 -26.54 -22.85
N TRP A 121 -17.58 -26.90 -21.79
CA TRP A 121 -17.01 -27.21 -20.47
C TRP A 121 -16.13 -28.46 -20.50
N LYS A 122 -16.60 -29.51 -21.17
CA LYS A 122 -15.85 -30.77 -21.29
C LYS A 122 -14.57 -30.62 -22.10
N VAL A 123 -14.54 -29.71 -23.07
CA VAL A 123 -13.39 -29.50 -23.97
C VAL A 123 -12.42 -28.45 -23.43
N TYR A 124 -12.90 -27.34 -22.86
CA TYR A 124 -12.05 -26.20 -22.48
C TYR A 124 -12.08 -25.86 -20.98
N GLY A 125 -13.07 -26.36 -20.24
CA GLY A 125 -13.28 -25.98 -18.83
C GLY A 125 -12.16 -26.46 -17.90
N ARG A 126 -11.68 -27.71 -18.10
CA ARG A 126 -10.61 -28.28 -17.27
C ARG A 126 -9.28 -27.53 -17.45
N ASP A 127 -8.90 -27.28 -18.69
CA ASP A 127 -7.65 -26.59 -19.01
C ASP A 127 -7.67 -25.12 -18.55
N ALA A 128 -8.83 -24.45 -18.68
CA ALA A 128 -9.02 -23.08 -18.18
C ALA A 128 -9.00 -23.02 -16.65
N GLU A 129 -9.60 -23.99 -15.96
CA GLU A 129 -9.56 -24.07 -14.50
C GLU A 129 -8.12 -24.29 -14.00
N GLU A 130 -7.39 -25.23 -14.61
CA GLU A 130 -5.99 -25.51 -14.26
C GLU A 130 -5.08 -24.31 -14.55
N ALA A 131 -5.25 -23.65 -15.69
CA ALA A 131 -4.56 -22.40 -15.99
C ALA A 131 -4.89 -21.29 -14.97
N GLY A 132 -6.13 -21.24 -14.49
CA GLY A 132 -6.57 -20.36 -13.41
C GLY A 132 -5.83 -20.62 -12.10
N LYS A 133 -5.73 -21.90 -11.68
CA LYS A 133 -4.98 -22.32 -10.48
C LYS A 133 -3.49 -22.01 -10.60
N CYS A 134 -2.87 -22.31 -11.74
CA CYS A 134 -1.48 -21.95 -12.02
C CYS A 134 -1.23 -20.44 -11.91
N LYS A 135 -2.11 -19.61 -12.50
CA LYS A 135 -2.02 -18.14 -12.38
C LYS A 135 -2.20 -17.68 -10.93
N PHE A 136 -3.15 -18.27 -10.20
CA PHE A 136 -3.36 -17.97 -8.78
C PHE A 136 -2.09 -18.27 -7.96
N ALA A 137 -1.46 -19.42 -8.19
CA ALA A 137 -0.24 -19.81 -7.50
C ALA A 137 0.91 -18.82 -7.73
N VAL A 138 1.11 -18.37 -8.97
CA VAL A 138 2.12 -17.35 -9.32
C VAL A 138 1.84 -16.01 -8.63
N LEU A 139 0.59 -15.53 -8.68
CA LEU A 139 0.20 -14.28 -8.01
C LEU A 139 0.37 -14.38 -6.50
N ARG A 140 0.02 -15.53 -5.90
CA ARG A 140 0.18 -15.79 -4.47
C ARG A 140 1.66 -15.77 -4.08
N GLU A 141 2.52 -16.47 -4.81
CA GLU A 141 3.96 -16.49 -4.50
C GLU A 141 4.55 -15.08 -4.55
N ARG A 142 4.24 -14.32 -5.61
CA ARG A 142 4.66 -12.93 -5.75
C ARG A 142 4.16 -12.07 -4.59
N LEU A 143 2.87 -12.15 -4.27
CA LEU A 143 2.23 -11.42 -3.18
C LEU A 143 2.95 -11.65 -1.84
N PHE A 144 3.14 -12.92 -1.47
CA PHE A 144 3.78 -13.27 -0.20
C PHE A 144 5.22 -12.77 -0.14
N LYS A 145 5.98 -12.96 -1.22
CA LYS A 145 7.35 -12.46 -1.32
C LYS A 145 7.41 -10.94 -1.16
N THR A 146 6.62 -10.19 -1.92
CA THR A 146 6.64 -8.72 -1.87
C THR A 146 6.14 -8.20 -0.52
N ALA A 147 5.13 -8.82 0.09
CA ALA A 147 4.67 -8.46 1.42
C ALA A 147 5.76 -8.68 2.49
N ASP A 148 6.46 -9.81 2.46
CA ASP A 148 7.56 -10.08 3.38
C ASP A 148 8.73 -9.10 3.18
N GLU A 149 9.06 -8.75 1.94
CA GLU A 149 10.06 -7.71 1.64
C GLU A 149 9.67 -6.33 2.19
N ILE A 150 8.39 -5.96 2.14
CA ILE A 150 7.90 -4.69 2.71
C ILE A 150 8.06 -4.71 4.23
N VAL A 151 7.53 -5.73 4.90
CA VAL A 151 7.51 -5.85 6.37
C VAL A 151 8.92 -5.95 6.96
N SER A 152 9.84 -6.59 6.23
CA SER A 152 11.24 -6.71 6.64
C SER A 152 12.11 -5.50 6.25
N SER A 153 11.59 -4.54 5.49
CA SER A 153 12.39 -3.42 4.98
C SER A 153 12.86 -2.48 6.10
N ALA A 154 14.12 -2.05 6.01
CA ALA A 154 14.70 -1.07 6.92
C ALA A 154 13.94 0.28 6.90
N ALA A 155 13.41 0.67 5.72
CA ALA A 155 12.62 1.89 5.57
C ALA A 155 11.35 1.84 6.42
N LEU A 156 10.54 0.79 6.28
CA LEU A 156 9.31 0.64 7.06
C LEU A 156 9.59 0.52 8.57
N GLN A 157 10.65 -0.19 8.95
CA GLN A 157 11.07 -0.26 10.37
C GLN A 157 11.49 1.10 10.91
N GLY A 158 12.19 1.92 10.10
CA GLY A 158 12.52 3.30 10.44
C GLY A 158 11.26 4.15 10.62
N TYR A 159 10.31 4.05 9.69
CA TYR A 159 9.03 4.74 9.76
C TYR A 159 8.19 4.34 10.99
N ALA A 160 8.14 3.05 11.32
CA ALA A 160 7.49 2.57 12.54
C ALA A 160 8.14 3.15 13.81
N ARG A 161 9.48 3.27 13.83
CA ARG A 161 10.18 3.93 14.94
C ARG A 161 9.86 5.42 15.02
N ILE A 162 9.69 6.13 13.90
CA ILE A 162 9.25 7.54 13.91
C ILE A 162 7.86 7.64 14.53
N ARG A 163 6.90 6.81 14.07
CA ARG A 163 5.55 6.75 14.64
C ARG A 163 5.60 6.57 16.15
N ASP A 164 6.29 5.53 16.62
CA ASP A 164 6.27 5.16 18.03
C ASP A 164 7.03 6.19 18.88
N LYS A 165 8.25 6.55 18.48
CA LYS A 165 9.15 7.34 19.34
C LYS A 165 8.90 8.82 19.26
N LEU A 166 8.63 9.34 18.07
CA LEU A 166 8.45 10.77 17.90
C LEU A 166 6.98 11.14 18.02
N ILE A 167 6.13 10.54 17.17
CA ILE A 167 4.75 11.01 17.00
C ILE A 167 3.87 10.61 18.18
N ALA A 168 3.94 9.36 18.62
CA ALA A 168 3.08 8.85 19.69
C ALA A 168 3.57 9.25 21.09
N HIS A 169 4.88 9.34 21.29
CA HIS A 169 5.46 9.43 22.63
C HIS A 169 6.36 10.64 22.88
N ASN A 170 6.80 11.38 21.85
CA ASN A 170 7.80 12.46 21.97
C ASN A 170 8.99 12.03 22.87
N GLU A 171 9.52 10.82 22.62
CA GLU A 171 10.55 10.16 23.43
C GLU A 171 11.75 11.08 23.65
N LEU A 172 12.08 11.30 24.92
CA LEU A 172 13.29 12.00 25.35
C LEU A 172 14.39 10.99 25.64
N ARG A 173 15.61 11.33 25.22
CA ARG A 173 16.83 10.54 25.43
C ARG A 173 17.86 11.35 26.17
N LYS A 174 18.53 10.70 27.11
CA LYS A 174 19.64 11.32 27.83
C LYS A 174 20.82 11.54 26.87
N SER A 175 21.28 12.78 26.75
CA SER A 175 22.48 13.20 26.04
C SER A 175 23.54 13.68 27.02
N GLY A 176 24.75 13.97 26.55
CA GLY A 176 25.82 14.53 27.38
C GLY A 176 25.48 15.89 27.99
N LEU A 177 24.47 16.60 27.44
CA LEU A 177 24.06 17.94 27.85
C LEU A 177 22.66 17.97 28.51
N GLY A 178 21.98 16.82 28.66
CA GLY A 178 20.65 16.77 29.27
C GLY A 178 19.73 15.73 28.63
N TYR A 179 18.54 16.15 28.21
CA TYR A 179 17.57 15.32 27.52
C TYR A 179 17.19 15.96 26.18
N GLU A 180 17.20 15.16 25.12
CA GLU A 180 16.89 15.58 23.75
C GLU A 180 15.81 14.68 23.15
N PHE A 181 14.99 15.22 22.26
CA PHE A 181 14.02 14.40 21.52
C PHE A 181 14.71 13.37 20.62
N PHE A 182 13.98 12.29 20.32
CA PHE A 182 14.42 11.27 19.39
C PHE A 182 14.92 11.86 18.05
N ASN A 183 16.21 11.66 17.77
CA ASN A 183 16.82 12.16 16.54
C ASN A 183 16.50 11.26 15.35
N ILE A 184 15.61 11.71 14.46
CA ILE A 184 15.22 11.02 13.22
C ILE A 184 16.43 10.74 12.32
N ARG A 185 17.46 11.61 12.32
CA ARG A 185 18.65 11.44 11.46
C ARG A 185 19.39 10.13 11.78
N ALA A 186 19.29 9.63 13.00
CA ALA A 186 19.87 8.34 13.39
C ALA A 186 19.27 7.14 12.63
N LEU A 187 18.06 7.28 12.07
CA LEU A 187 17.41 6.24 11.29
C LEU A 187 17.96 6.10 9.86
N LYS A 188 18.81 7.03 9.41
CA LYS A 188 19.42 7.03 8.06
C LYS A 188 18.41 6.87 6.92
N LEU A 189 17.20 7.39 7.12
CA LEU A 189 16.16 7.38 6.10
C LEU A 189 16.53 8.39 5.01
N LYS A 190 16.35 7.98 3.76
CA LYS A 190 16.62 8.82 2.58
C LYS A 190 15.29 9.25 1.97
N PHE A 191 15.18 10.52 1.58
CA PHE A 191 14.09 10.98 0.72
C PHE A 191 14.07 10.13 -0.57
N GLY A 192 12.89 9.68 -0.98
CA GLY A 192 12.68 8.74 -2.07
C GLY A 192 12.47 7.29 -1.63
N GLN A 193 12.80 6.91 -0.38
CA GLN A 193 12.47 5.58 0.12
C GLN A 193 10.96 5.36 0.24
N GLU A 194 10.19 6.43 0.50
CA GLU A 194 8.74 6.41 0.45
C GLU A 194 8.19 6.02 -0.93
N ARG A 195 8.79 6.50 -2.03
CA ARG A 195 8.39 6.14 -3.40
C ARG A 195 8.55 4.64 -3.64
N ILE A 196 9.70 4.09 -3.27
CA ILE A 196 9.99 2.65 -3.41
C ILE A 196 8.99 1.83 -2.60
N LEU A 197 8.71 2.27 -1.36
CA LEU A 197 7.75 1.58 -0.50
C LEU A 197 6.33 1.61 -1.10
N ILE A 198 5.88 2.78 -1.56
CA ILE A 198 4.57 2.95 -2.20
C ILE A 198 4.41 2.05 -3.43
N GLU A 199 5.41 1.97 -4.31
CA GLU A 199 5.35 1.09 -5.48
C GLU A 199 5.28 -0.40 -5.11
N LYS A 200 5.98 -0.83 -4.05
CA LYS A 200 5.84 -2.20 -3.54
C LYS A 200 4.46 -2.44 -2.94
N VAL A 201 3.92 -1.49 -2.19
CA VAL A 201 2.58 -1.58 -1.60
C VAL A 201 1.51 -1.62 -2.70
N LYS A 202 1.68 -0.85 -3.77
CA LYS A 202 0.83 -0.90 -4.98
C LYS A 202 0.83 -2.29 -5.60
N ALA A 203 2.01 -2.89 -5.82
CA ALA A 203 2.10 -4.25 -6.36
C ALA A 203 1.37 -5.28 -5.47
N VAL A 204 1.50 -5.18 -4.15
CA VAL A 204 0.75 -6.02 -3.20
C VAL A 204 -0.76 -5.81 -3.31
N VAL A 205 -1.21 -4.55 -3.40
CA VAL A 205 -2.64 -4.24 -3.54
C VAL A 205 -3.21 -4.76 -4.85
N ASP A 206 -2.47 -4.68 -5.96
CA ASP A 206 -2.89 -5.24 -7.26
C ASP A 206 -3.01 -6.76 -7.22
N ASP A 207 -2.05 -7.44 -6.59
CA ASP A 207 -2.11 -8.88 -6.40
C ASP A 207 -3.29 -9.26 -5.52
N LEU A 208 -3.49 -8.58 -4.38
CA LEU A 208 -4.65 -8.80 -3.50
C LEU A 208 -5.97 -8.56 -4.21
N ASN A 209 -6.10 -7.50 -5.00
CA ASN A 209 -7.29 -7.23 -5.77
C ASN A 209 -7.56 -8.35 -6.79
N SER A 210 -6.51 -8.86 -7.44
CA SER A 210 -6.63 -9.96 -8.40
C SER A 210 -7.09 -11.24 -7.70
N ILE A 211 -6.39 -11.68 -6.63
CA ILE A 211 -6.65 -12.98 -6.00
C ILE A 211 -7.88 -12.99 -5.07
N VAL A 212 -8.22 -11.87 -4.43
CA VAL A 212 -9.35 -11.79 -3.48
C VAL A 212 -10.62 -11.31 -4.15
N ARG A 213 -10.52 -10.26 -4.98
CA ARG A 213 -11.68 -9.55 -5.53
C ARG A 213 -11.89 -9.79 -7.02
N ASN A 214 -10.92 -10.38 -7.72
CA ASN A 214 -10.86 -10.46 -9.18
C ASN A 214 -11.13 -9.11 -9.84
N ALA A 215 -10.43 -8.10 -9.33
CA ALA A 215 -10.53 -6.72 -9.77
C ALA A 215 -9.15 -6.20 -10.14
N CYS A 216 -9.10 -5.22 -11.04
CA CYS A 216 -7.93 -4.40 -11.30
C CYS A 216 -8.26 -2.94 -10.99
N PHE A 217 -7.22 -2.14 -10.78
CA PHE A 217 -7.36 -0.70 -10.58
C PHE A 217 -6.55 0.05 -11.64
N ALA A 218 -7.15 1.09 -12.22
CA ALA A 218 -6.53 1.92 -13.24
C ALA A 218 -5.64 3.00 -12.62
N TRP A 219 -4.47 2.59 -12.13
CA TRP A 219 -3.50 3.48 -11.49
C TRP A 219 -3.08 4.64 -12.38
N ASP A 220 -2.85 4.39 -13.67
CA ASP A 220 -2.34 5.40 -14.60
C ASP A 220 -3.30 6.59 -14.73
N SER A 221 -4.62 6.33 -14.83
CA SER A 221 -5.63 7.39 -14.87
C SER A 221 -5.67 8.21 -13.58
N LEU A 222 -5.52 7.56 -12.41
CA LEU A 222 -5.42 8.27 -11.14
C LEU A 222 -4.17 9.15 -11.10
N PHE A 223 -3.02 8.60 -11.53
CA PHE A 223 -1.74 9.30 -11.49
C PHE A 223 -1.73 10.53 -12.38
N GLU A 224 -2.24 10.42 -13.60
CA GLU A 224 -2.33 11.55 -14.53
C GLU A 224 -3.19 12.70 -13.98
N MET A 225 -4.31 12.37 -13.32
CA MET A 225 -5.17 13.37 -12.69
C MET A 225 -4.49 14.04 -11.50
N GLU A 226 -3.96 13.25 -10.56
CA GLU A 226 -3.33 13.76 -9.34
C GLU A 226 -2.08 14.60 -9.64
N ILE A 227 -1.24 14.17 -10.59
CA ILE A 227 -0.06 14.93 -11.01
C ILE A 227 -0.48 16.30 -11.54
N ARG A 228 -1.51 16.36 -12.39
CA ARG A 228 -2.02 17.61 -12.95
C ARG A 228 -2.51 18.55 -11.87
N ASP A 229 -3.27 18.04 -10.91
CA ASP A 229 -3.84 18.84 -9.82
C ASP A 229 -2.76 19.36 -8.87
N VAL A 230 -1.77 18.52 -8.53
CA VAL A 230 -0.61 18.92 -7.72
C VAL A 230 0.23 19.98 -8.44
N CYS A 231 0.54 19.78 -9.72
CA CYS A 231 1.29 20.76 -10.52
C CYS A 231 0.54 22.10 -10.60
N LYS A 232 -0.77 22.06 -10.80
CA LYS A 232 -1.63 23.26 -10.81
C LYS A 232 -1.63 23.96 -9.46
N PHE A 233 -1.77 23.22 -8.36
CA PHE A 233 -1.77 23.79 -7.01
C PHE A 233 -0.46 24.50 -6.68
N TRP A 234 0.66 23.86 -7.00
CA TRP A 234 1.98 24.43 -6.73
C TRP A 234 2.45 25.42 -7.81
N GLU A 235 1.70 25.60 -8.90
CA GLU A 235 2.09 26.40 -10.06
C GLU A 235 3.47 25.99 -10.59
N ILE A 236 3.67 24.69 -10.80
CA ILE A 236 4.88 24.07 -11.35
C ILE A 236 4.51 23.22 -12.57
N SER A 237 5.48 22.96 -13.46
CA SER A 237 5.28 22.13 -14.66
C SER A 237 5.35 20.63 -14.38
N GLU A 238 6.14 20.23 -13.38
CA GLU A 238 6.41 18.83 -13.02
C GLU A 238 6.69 18.70 -11.51
N ILE A 239 6.56 17.48 -10.97
CA ILE A 239 6.70 17.21 -9.54
C ILE A 239 8.16 17.18 -9.08
N GLU A 240 9.08 16.69 -9.92
CA GLU A 240 10.53 16.60 -9.64
C GLU A 240 11.31 17.51 -10.57
#